data_AF-A0A6P1JK99-F1
#
_entry.id   AF-A0A6P1JK99-F1
#
_cell.length_a   1.000
_cell.length_b   1.000
_cell.length_c   1.000
_cell.angle_alpha   90.00
_cell.angle_beta   90.00
_cell.angle_gamma   90.00
#
_symmetry.space_group_name_H-M   'P 1'
#
loop_
_entity.id
_entity.type
_entity.pdbx_description
1 polymer ?
#
loop_
_entity_poly.entity_id
_entity_poly.type
_entity_poly.pdbx_seq_one_letter_code
_entity_poly.pdbx_strand_id
1 'polypeptide(L)'
;MPQPPSRRLAAITLACLLAAGGAAAIAPGASALATVSSEPTSTQAPTAFRPGSASDDAVARGPVRYTNALIGGESLARGESITSEGGEYRFVLQTDGNAVIYDYRGSTWSTGTQGRGDRLDMQTDGNVVIYAADGRAVWSTGTGGNPGALLVMQDDGDLVVFRADDSVAWSSSDGQAPPAVADTLSSGSDLRAGQELVSTDGRSRAAMQTDGNFVVYSGGAVRFNAATSGPGNRLVMQSDGNAVVYANYGAPLWQSGTAGNPGARMVMQNDGNLVIYAASGRPLWSSNPPPAPVVRDVLSGGGELRAGQELVSSDGGSRAAMQGDGNFVVYRSDQVSFSAGTSGAGNRLAMQTDGNAVVYSASGRALWQSGTGGNPGARLVMQNDGNLVIYSGDRALWSSYTPPVLTSDTLFAGSELTQGRSIRSTDGRSEAVLQDDGNFVVYSNGSARWSAGTSGAGNRLVMQGDGNAVVYSASGRALWQSGTAGTFGPRMVIQNDGNLVIYSVDDRAAWQSNQPAPAPAPIGNPGDAVNCDSFGSQADAQVWFDRYRAFGDPAVLDRDKDGIACEDYRY
;
A
#
# COMPACT_ATOMS: atom_id res chain seq x y z
N MET A 1 10.65 -48.07 38.20
CA MET A 1 10.87 -47.26 36.98
C MET A 1 9.51 -46.94 36.37
N PRO A 2 9.08 -45.67 36.37
CA PRO A 2 7.71 -45.29 36.08
C PRO A 2 7.48 -44.79 34.64
N GLN A 3 6.28 -45.06 34.14
CA GLN A 3 5.65 -44.44 32.96
C GLN A 3 5.13 -43.02 33.32
N PRO A 4 5.09 -42.06 32.37
CA PRO A 4 4.79 -40.66 32.66
C PRO A 4 3.27 -40.37 32.66
N PRO A 5 2.79 -39.40 33.47
CA PRO A 5 1.40 -38.98 33.43
C PRO A 5 1.16 -37.71 32.56
N SER A 6 -0.03 -37.73 31.96
CA SER A 6 -0.77 -36.67 31.27
C SER A 6 -0.84 -35.33 32.03
N ARG A 7 -0.68 -34.20 31.32
CA ARG A 7 -0.99 -32.85 31.83
C ARG A 7 -2.44 -32.46 31.50
N ARG A 8 -3.18 -32.03 32.53
CA ARG A 8 -4.53 -31.42 32.48
C ARG A 8 -4.45 -29.90 32.65
N LEU A 9 -5.48 -29.23 32.11
CA LEU A 9 -5.87 -27.83 32.28
C LEU A 9 -6.25 -27.45 33.74
N ALA A 10 -6.08 -26.16 34.09
CA ALA A 10 -7.02 -25.29 34.86
C ALA A 10 -6.30 -23.93 35.12
N ALA A 11 -6.80 -22.77 34.66
CA ALA A 11 -7.85 -21.92 35.26
C ALA A 11 -7.57 -21.49 36.71
N ILE A 12 -7.23 -20.21 36.93
CA ILE A 12 -7.28 -19.57 38.27
C ILE A 12 -7.83 -18.14 38.17
N THR A 13 -8.87 -17.93 38.98
CA THR A 13 -9.67 -16.74 39.26
C THR A 13 -9.03 -15.79 40.27
N LEU A 14 -9.53 -14.54 40.20
CA LEU A 14 -9.32 -13.35 41.03
C LEU A 14 -9.60 -13.54 42.55
N ALA A 15 -8.81 -12.89 43.42
CA ALA A 15 -9.24 -12.46 44.75
C ALA A 15 -8.39 -11.30 45.31
N CYS A 16 -9.08 -10.24 45.76
CA CYS A 16 -8.56 -9.08 46.51
C CYS A 16 -8.18 -9.44 47.96
N LEU A 17 -7.22 -8.71 48.57
CA LEU A 17 -7.24 -8.44 50.02
C LEU A 17 -6.48 -7.14 50.37
N LEU A 18 -7.17 -6.25 51.08
CA LEU A 18 -6.67 -5.06 51.78
C LEU A 18 -6.05 -5.46 53.14
N ALA A 19 -4.97 -4.80 53.56
CA ALA A 19 -4.64 -4.58 54.97
C ALA A 19 -3.66 -3.40 55.14
N ALA A 20 -3.90 -2.59 56.18
CA ALA A 20 -3.29 -1.30 56.50
C ALA A 20 -2.24 -1.39 57.62
N GLY A 21 -1.46 -0.29 57.79
CA GLY A 21 -0.59 0.03 58.94
C GLY A 21 0.91 -0.15 58.62
N GLY A 22 1.83 0.80 58.77
CA GLY A 22 1.89 2.02 59.57
C GLY A 22 2.95 1.87 60.68
N ALA A 23 4.18 2.41 60.50
CA ALA A 23 5.03 3.05 61.53
C ALA A 23 6.51 3.27 61.12
N ALA A 24 6.93 4.54 61.28
CA ALA A 24 8.17 5.05 61.88
C ALA A 24 9.57 4.75 61.28
N ALA A 25 10.08 5.78 60.58
CA ALA A 25 11.31 6.56 60.82
C ALA A 25 12.56 5.91 61.45
N ILE A 26 13.70 6.00 60.74
CA ILE A 26 15.03 6.25 61.31
C ILE A 26 15.84 7.15 60.35
N ALA A 27 16.31 8.29 60.85
CA ALA A 27 17.42 9.07 60.29
C ALA A 27 18.53 9.17 61.36
N PRO A 28 19.80 9.25 60.95
CA PRO A 28 20.66 10.41 61.25
C PRO A 28 21.47 10.82 59.99
N GLY A 29 21.93 12.04 59.72
CA GLY A 29 22.41 13.13 60.56
C GLY A 29 23.73 13.70 59.97
N ALA A 30 23.61 14.71 59.09
CA ALA A 30 24.40 15.95 58.93
C ALA A 30 25.95 15.95 59.00
N SER A 31 26.70 16.54 58.07
CA SER A 31 27.05 17.99 57.98
C SER A 31 28.19 18.12 56.92
N ALA A 32 28.57 19.22 56.27
CA ALA A 32 28.12 20.57 55.93
C ALA A 32 29.26 21.17 55.08
N LEU A 33 29.00 22.02 54.08
CA LEU A 33 29.85 23.17 53.69
C LEU A 33 29.13 24.02 52.63
N ALA A 34 29.31 25.33 52.76
CA ALA A 34 28.38 26.38 52.35
C ALA A 34 28.74 27.06 51.01
N THR A 35 27.67 27.48 50.32
CA THR A 35 27.45 28.74 49.54
C THR A 35 28.39 29.13 48.40
N VAL A 36 27.82 29.26 47.19
CA VAL A 36 27.72 30.55 46.46
C VAL A 36 26.36 30.63 45.76
N SER A 37 25.73 31.78 45.93
CA SER A 37 24.43 32.23 45.43
C SER A 37 24.51 32.71 43.97
N SER A 38 23.60 32.25 43.13
CA SER A 38 23.10 33.00 41.98
C SER A 38 21.64 32.62 41.74
N GLU A 39 20.72 33.56 41.97
CA GLU A 39 19.29 33.43 41.72
C GLU A 39 19.02 33.03 40.26
N PRO A 40 18.13 32.08 39.98
CA PRO A 40 17.43 32.05 38.71
C PRO A 40 16.30 33.07 38.75
N THR A 41 16.33 33.99 37.79
CA THR A 41 15.28 34.95 37.45
C THR A 41 13.91 34.28 37.50
N SER A 42 12.97 34.90 38.21
CA SER A 42 11.58 34.46 38.32
C SER A 42 10.93 34.29 36.95
N THR A 43 10.75 33.05 36.51
CA THR A 43 9.79 32.71 35.46
C THR A 43 8.42 32.72 36.12
N GLN A 44 7.61 33.75 35.83
CA GLN A 44 6.21 33.78 36.21
C GLN A 44 5.51 32.54 35.64
N ALA A 45 4.69 31.89 36.47
CA ALA A 45 3.74 30.90 36.01
C ALA A 45 2.84 31.52 34.92
N PRO A 46 2.43 30.76 33.88
CA PRO A 46 1.53 31.27 32.84
C PRO A 46 0.27 31.80 33.51
N THR A 47 0.03 33.10 33.34
CA THR A 47 -1.14 33.78 33.88
C THR A 47 -2.38 33.17 33.26
N ALA A 48 -3.21 32.52 34.09
CA ALA A 48 -4.53 32.07 33.72
C ALA A 48 -5.32 33.20 33.04
N PHE A 49 -6.02 32.85 31.96
CA PHE A 49 -7.01 33.67 31.28
C PHE A 49 -7.85 34.47 32.29
N ARG A 50 -7.80 35.81 32.18
CA ARG A 50 -8.74 36.71 32.86
C ARG A 50 -9.66 37.29 31.80
N PRO A 51 -10.93 36.84 31.70
CA PRO A 51 -11.92 37.61 30.97
C PRO A 51 -12.02 38.97 31.64
N GLY A 52 -11.80 40.05 30.89
CA GLY A 52 -12.02 41.40 31.37
C GLY A 52 -13.42 41.49 31.98
N SER A 53 -13.48 41.86 33.26
CA SER A 53 -14.75 42.07 33.97
C SER A 53 -15.59 43.07 33.19
N ALA A 54 -16.80 42.65 32.78
CA ALA A 54 -17.85 43.59 32.41
C ALA A 54 -18.06 44.53 33.60
N SER A 55 -17.90 45.84 33.39
CA SER A 55 -18.34 46.83 34.36
C SER A 55 -19.83 46.67 34.59
N ASP A 56 -20.25 46.67 35.87
CA ASP A 56 -21.65 46.71 36.29
C ASP A 56 -22.35 47.93 35.68
N ASP A 57 -22.96 47.74 34.49
CA ASP A 57 -24.03 48.55 33.88
C ASP A 57 -24.39 47.94 32.51
N ALA A 58 -24.94 46.72 32.52
CA ALA A 58 -25.30 46.01 31.30
C ALA A 58 -26.64 46.49 30.73
N VAL A 59 -26.59 47.53 29.88
CA VAL A 59 -27.54 47.67 28.76
C VAL A 59 -26.85 47.19 27.49
N ALA A 60 -27.46 46.18 26.85
CA ALA A 60 -26.99 45.46 25.66
C ALA A 60 -26.26 46.33 24.63
N ARG A 61 -25.03 45.96 24.25
CA ARG A 61 -24.30 46.51 23.10
C ARG A 61 -23.41 45.47 22.41
N GLY A 62 -23.91 44.93 21.29
CA GLY A 62 -23.14 44.42 20.13
C GLY A 62 -22.27 43.16 20.31
N PRO A 63 -21.93 42.44 19.22
CA PRO A 63 -20.97 41.35 19.27
C PRO A 63 -19.57 41.92 19.53
N VAL A 64 -18.91 41.42 20.56
CA VAL A 64 -17.50 41.72 20.87
C VAL A 64 -16.66 41.36 19.64
N ARG A 65 -15.92 42.32 19.08
CA ARG A 65 -14.92 42.08 18.03
C ARG A 65 -13.55 41.96 18.69
N TYR A 66 -12.96 40.78 18.63
CA TYR A 66 -11.60 40.55 19.09
C TYR A 66 -10.62 41.03 18.01
N THR A 67 -9.64 41.86 18.35
CA THR A 67 -8.59 42.32 17.41
C THR A 67 -7.39 41.38 17.37
N ASN A 68 -7.25 40.55 18.42
CA ASN A 68 -6.17 39.59 18.62
C ASN A 68 -6.61 38.13 18.43
N ALA A 69 -7.87 37.89 18.07
CA ALA A 69 -8.39 36.54 17.96
C ALA A 69 -9.41 36.40 16.82
N LEU A 70 -9.56 35.16 16.35
CA LEU A 70 -10.66 34.72 15.49
C LEU A 70 -11.51 33.73 16.27
N ILE A 71 -12.83 33.92 16.23
CA ILE A 71 -13.80 32.95 16.76
C ILE A 71 -14.39 32.08 15.64
N GLY A 72 -15.02 30.97 16.02
CA GLY A 72 -15.66 30.06 15.07
C GLY A 72 -16.64 30.76 14.12
N GLY A 73 -16.39 30.65 12.82
CA GLY A 73 -17.13 31.29 11.74
C GLY A 73 -16.46 32.54 11.17
N GLU A 74 -15.37 33.03 11.77
CA GLU A 74 -14.61 34.17 11.26
C GLU A 74 -13.50 33.74 10.30
N SER A 75 -13.12 34.67 9.42
CA SER A 75 -12.10 34.45 8.40
C SER A 75 -11.16 35.64 8.29
N LEU A 76 -9.95 35.40 7.81
CA LEU A 76 -9.04 36.40 7.25
C LEU A 76 -8.94 36.19 5.74
N ALA A 77 -9.21 37.25 4.98
CA ALA A 77 -8.85 37.34 3.58
C ALA A 77 -7.36 37.72 3.42
N ARG A 78 -6.84 37.57 2.21
CA ARG A 78 -5.50 38.05 1.86
C ARG A 78 -5.32 39.54 2.17
N GLY A 79 -4.26 39.86 2.90
CA GLY A 79 -3.92 41.18 3.41
C GLY A 79 -4.47 41.47 4.81
N GLU A 80 -5.38 40.64 5.33
CA GLU A 80 -5.95 40.81 6.67
C GLU A 80 -5.10 40.14 7.76
N SER A 81 -5.32 40.59 8.98
CA SER A 81 -4.49 40.19 10.12
C SER A 81 -5.21 40.34 11.45
N ILE A 82 -4.75 39.56 12.43
CA ILE A 82 -4.97 39.81 13.86
C ILE A 82 -3.64 40.24 14.50
N THR A 83 -3.73 41.04 15.56
CA THR A 83 -2.55 41.60 16.25
C THR A 83 -2.66 41.29 17.73
N SER A 84 -1.56 40.92 18.38
CA SER A 84 -1.51 40.70 19.83
C SER A 84 -2.00 41.93 20.59
N GLU A 85 -2.46 41.75 21.83
CA GLU A 85 -3.09 42.82 22.61
C GLU A 85 -2.13 43.99 22.90
N GLY A 86 -0.85 43.67 23.17
CA GLY A 86 0.25 44.61 23.30
C GLY A 86 0.73 45.23 21.97
N GLY A 87 0.29 44.72 20.82
CA GLY A 87 0.60 45.28 19.50
C GLY A 87 1.94 44.83 18.89
N GLU A 88 2.74 44.06 19.61
CA GLU A 88 4.12 43.69 19.24
C GLU A 88 4.17 42.59 18.18
N TYR A 89 3.16 41.71 18.13
CA TYR A 89 3.10 40.61 17.17
C TYR A 89 1.87 40.70 16.28
N ARG A 90 2.06 40.36 15.00
CA ARG A 90 1.00 40.40 14.00
C ARG A 90 0.96 39.12 13.20
N PHE A 91 -0.19 38.43 13.20
CA PHE A 91 -0.46 37.29 12.34
C PHE A 91 -1.24 37.75 11.10
N VAL A 92 -0.66 37.55 9.92
CA VAL A 92 -1.18 38.06 8.64
C VAL A 92 -1.36 36.92 7.65
N LEU A 93 -2.50 36.82 6.98
CA LEU A 93 -2.60 36.08 5.72
C LEU A 93 -2.16 37.01 4.59
N GLN A 94 -0.95 36.82 4.07
CA GLN A 94 -0.34 37.73 3.09
C GLN A 94 -1.02 37.66 1.72
N THR A 95 -0.78 38.67 0.88
CA THR A 95 -1.35 38.77 -0.48
C THR A 95 -0.83 37.70 -1.44
N ASP A 96 0.32 37.11 -1.15
CA ASP A 96 0.88 35.95 -1.86
C ASP A 96 0.25 34.62 -1.40
N GLY A 97 -0.65 34.64 -0.42
CA GLY A 97 -1.35 33.47 0.09
C GLY A 97 -0.66 32.75 1.24
N ASN A 98 0.42 33.29 1.80
CA ASN A 98 1.10 32.71 2.96
C ASN A 98 0.64 33.33 4.28
N ALA A 99 0.32 32.52 5.28
CA ALA A 99 0.06 33.02 6.63
C ALA A 99 1.35 33.07 7.47
N VAL A 100 1.65 34.22 8.07
CA VAL A 100 2.94 34.56 8.70
C VAL A 100 2.73 35.32 10.00
N ILE A 101 3.53 35.00 11.02
CA ILE A 101 3.66 35.82 12.24
C ILE A 101 4.86 36.74 12.07
N TYR A 102 4.67 38.02 12.35
CA TYR A 102 5.69 39.06 12.35
C TYR A 102 5.89 39.65 13.74
N ASP A 103 7.15 39.96 14.06
CA ASP A 103 7.55 40.89 15.10
C ASP A 103 8.24 42.13 14.49
N TYR A 104 8.81 43.00 15.32
CA TYR A 104 9.54 44.19 14.86
C TYR A 104 10.87 43.87 14.12
N ARG A 105 11.37 42.63 14.21
CA ARG A 105 12.62 42.17 13.59
C ARG A 105 12.38 41.45 12.27
N GLY A 106 11.20 40.88 12.06
CA GLY A 106 10.85 40.16 10.84
C GLY A 106 9.84 39.04 11.06
N SER A 107 9.79 38.08 10.14
CA SER A 107 8.91 36.92 10.27
C SER A 107 9.45 35.93 11.29
N THR A 108 8.65 35.51 12.26
CA THR A 108 9.02 34.55 13.31
C THR A 108 8.51 33.14 13.00
N TRP A 109 7.41 33.02 12.25
CA TRP A 109 6.81 31.74 11.85
C TRP A 109 6.01 31.89 10.55
N SER A 110 5.89 30.82 9.76
CA SER A 110 5.01 30.81 8.57
C SER A 110 4.44 29.44 8.24
N THR A 111 3.29 29.45 7.55
CA THR A 111 2.58 28.23 7.11
C THR A 111 3.16 27.57 5.86
N GLY A 112 3.96 28.27 5.05
CA GLY A 112 4.48 27.74 3.78
C GLY A 112 3.43 27.65 2.66
N THR A 113 2.35 28.44 2.75
CA THR A 113 1.21 28.41 1.81
C THR A 113 1.34 29.39 0.65
N GLN A 114 2.55 29.93 0.40
CA GLN A 114 2.82 30.87 -0.70
C GLN A 114 2.31 30.31 -2.04
N GLY A 115 1.62 31.16 -2.79
CA GLY A 115 1.01 30.86 -4.10
C GLY A 115 -0.22 29.93 -4.03
N ARG A 116 -0.67 29.55 -2.83
CA ARG A 116 -1.71 28.53 -2.64
C ARG A 116 -2.85 28.96 -1.71
N GLY A 117 -2.63 29.86 -0.75
CA GLY A 117 -3.69 30.37 0.13
C GLY A 117 -4.45 31.57 -0.43
N ASP A 118 -5.72 31.69 -0.07
CA ASP A 118 -6.62 32.79 -0.46
C ASP A 118 -7.47 33.30 0.72
N ARG A 119 -7.88 32.41 1.64
CA ARG A 119 -8.53 32.80 2.91
C ARG A 119 -8.13 31.84 4.03
N LEU A 120 -8.14 32.32 5.26
CA LEU A 120 -7.98 31.52 6.47
C LEU A 120 -9.30 31.57 7.24
N ASP A 121 -9.81 30.42 7.67
CA ASP A 121 -11.02 30.31 8.45
C ASP A 121 -10.71 29.75 9.84
N MET A 122 -11.24 30.39 10.88
CA MET A 122 -11.50 29.72 12.14
C MET A 122 -12.88 29.05 12.03
N GLN A 123 -12.92 27.74 11.84
CA GLN A 123 -14.16 27.01 11.62
C GLN A 123 -14.94 26.80 12.91
N THR A 124 -16.26 26.64 12.80
CA THR A 124 -17.15 26.42 13.96
C THR A 124 -16.89 25.10 14.68
N ASP A 125 -16.20 24.16 14.04
CA ASP A 125 -15.79 22.88 14.63
C ASP A 125 -14.46 22.96 15.40
N GLY A 126 -13.83 24.14 15.44
CA GLY A 126 -12.59 24.38 16.17
C GLY A 126 -11.30 24.22 15.34
N ASN A 127 -11.39 23.94 14.04
CA ASN A 127 -10.22 23.87 13.16
C ASN A 127 -9.87 25.23 12.57
N VAL A 128 -8.58 25.55 12.45
CA VAL A 128 -8.12 26.68 11.63
C VAL A 128 -7.64 26.14 10.30
N VAL A 129 -8.17 26.64 9.19
CA VAL A 129 -7.89 26.11 7.86
C VAL A 129 -7.60 27.25 6.88
N ILE A 130 -6.52 27.12 6.11
CA ILE A 130 -6.26 27.99 4.95
C ILE A 130 -6.81 27.30 3.71
N TYR A 131 -7.60 28.03 2.94
CA TYR A 131 -8.19 27.60 1.69
C TYR A 131 -7.55 28.32 0.50
N ALA A 132 -7.41 27.61 -0.61
CA ALA A 132 -7.15 28.17 -1.93
C ALA A 132 -8.40 28.85 -2.50
N ALA A 133 -8.23 29.64 -3.56
CA ALA A 133 -9.32 30.38 -4.21
C ALA A 133 -10.43 29.47 -4.80
N ASP A 134 -10.12 28.21 -5.07
CA ASP A 134 -11.07 27.18 -5.51
C ASP A 134 -11.82 26.51 -4.35
N GLY A 135 -11.58 26.94 -3.10
CA GLY A 135 -12.19 26.38 -1.90
C GLY A 135 -11.49 25.13 -1.34
N ARG A 136 -10.35 24.70 -1.90
CA ARG A 136 -9.58 23.55 -1.41
C ARG A 136 -8.70 23.91 -0.23
N ALA A 137 -8.71 23.12 0.85
CA ALA A 137 -7.81 23.34 1.99
C ALA A 137 -6.34 23.12 1.59
N VAL A 138 -5.44 24.01 2.01
CA VAL A 138 -4.00 23.96 1.75
C VAL A 138 -3.16 23.83 3.01
N TRP A 139 -3.76 24.10 4.18
CA TRP A 139 -3.13 24.02 5.49
C TRP A 139 -4.20 23.96 6.57
N SER A 140 -3.95 23.28 7.70
CA SER A 140 -4.82 23.34 8.87
C SER A 140 -4.09 23.08 10.18
N THR A 141 -4.63 23.55 11.30
CA THR A 141 -4.15 23.20 12.66
C THR A 141 -4.47 21.76 13.04
N GLY A 142 -5.46 21.12 12.40
CA GLY A 142 -5.88 19.77 12.75
C GLY A 142 -6.69 19.69 14.05
N THR A 143 -7.26 20.82 14.49
CA THR A 143 -7.97 20.96 15.78
C THR A 143 -9.48 20.80 15.65
N GLY A 144 -9.97 20.15 14.58
CA GLY A 144 -11.40 19.90 14.38
C GLY A 144 -12.00 19.00 15.47
N GLY A 145 -13.29 19.21 15.77
CA GLY A 145 -14.00 18.51 16.86
C GLY A 145 -13.93 19.23 18.22
N ASN A 146 -13.42 20.46 18.26
CA ASN A 146 -13.36 21.33 19.42
C ASN A 146 -14.29 22.55 19.22
N PRO A 147 -15.63 22.38 19.19
CA PRO A 147 -16.55 23.50 18.99
C PRO A 147 -16.39 24.54 20.09
N GLY A 148 -16.42 25.81 19.71
CA GLY A 148 -16.16 26.93 20.63
C GLY A 148 -14.68 27.24 20.85
N ALA A 149 -13.77 26.57 20.15
CA ALA A 149 -12.37 26.97 20.12
C ALA A 149 -12.18 28.34 19.46
N LEU A 150 -11.06 29.00 19.78
CA LEU A 150 -10.66 30.28 19.21
C LEU A 150 -9.16 30.28 18.89
N LEU A 151 -8.78 31.00 17.84
CA LEU A 151 -7.39 31.25 17.46
C LEU A 151 -6.96 32.60 18.04
N VAL A 152 -5.86 32.65 18.79
CA VAL A 152 -5.40 33.85 19.51
C VAL A 152 -3.93 34.13 19.22
N MET A 153 -3.62 35.38 18.85
CA MET A 153 -2.26 35.89 18.80
C MET A 153 -1.87 36.47 20.17
N GLN A 154 -0.93 35.84 20.87
CA GLN A 154 -0.51 36.22 22.21
C GLN A 154 0.68 37.21 22.19
N ASP A 155 0.89 37.91 23.31
CA ASP A 155 1.94 38.93 23.47
C ASP A 155 3.35 38.34 23.67
N ASP A 156 3.46 37.03 23.82
CA ASP A 156 4.74 36.30 23.82
C ASP A 156 5.18 35.85 22.43
N GLY A 157 4.37 36.12 21.40
CA GLY A 157 4.64 35.76 20.01
C GLY A 157 4.09 34.41 19.61
N ASP A 158 3.37 33.71 20.48
CA ASP A 158 2.71 32.45 20.17
C ASP A 158 1.31 32.64 19.59
N LEU A 159 1.03 31.96 18.48
CA LEU A 159 -0.31 31.83 17.93
C LEU A 159 -0.91 30.49 18.40
N VAL A 160 -2.02 30.57 19.12
CA VAL A 160 -2.57 29.42 19.85
C VAL A 160 -4.04 29.19 19.51
N VAL A 161 -4.42 27.93 19.31
CA VAL A 161 -5.83 27.52 19.32
C VAL A 161 -6.18 27.07 20.72
N PHE A 162 -7.06 27.81 21.40
CA PHE A 162 -7.62 27.41 22.69
C PHE A 162 -8.93 26.66 22.49
N ARG A 163 -9.12 25.57 23.24
CA ARG A 163 -10.42 24.91 23.37
C ARG A 163 -11.35 25.77 24.24
N ALA A 164 -12.63 25.44 24.23
CA ALA A 164 -13.64 26.12 25.06
C ALA A 164 -13.40 25.98 26.58
N ASP A 165 -12.55 25.04 27.00
CA ASP A 165 -12.12 24.85 28.40
C ASP A 165 -10.77 25.53 28.73
N ASP A 166 -10.31 26.43 27.86
CA ASP A 166 -9.04 27.17 27.93
C ASP A 166 -7.78 26.29 27.82
N SER A 167 -7.91 25.00 27.52
CA SER A 167 -6.76 24.16 27.23
C SER A 167 -6.20 24.44 25.82
N VAL A 168 -4.87 24.33 25.68
CA VAL A 168 -4.20 24.50 24.38
C VAL A 168 -4.49 23.30 23.47
N ALA A 169 -5.06 23.56 22.29
CA ALA A 169 -5.27 22.57 21.25
C ALA A 169 -4.11 22.51 20.25
N TRP A 170 -3.47 23.65 19.98
CA TRP A 170 -2.32 23.79 19.09
C TRP A 170 -1.59 25.11 19.37
N SER A 171 -0.27 25.15 19.16
CA SER A 171 0.60 26.32 19.33
C SER A 171 1.62 26.42 18.18
N SER A 172 1.98 27.64 17.80
CA SER A 172 3.03 27.91 16.80
C SER A 172 4.46 27.73 17.33
N SER A 173 4.63 27.74 18.66
CA SER A 173 5.93 27.73 19.36
C SER A 173 6.48 26.33 19.66
N ASP A 174 5.67 25.27 19.49
CA ASP A 174 6.07 23.88 19.73
C ASP A 174 7.11 23.33 18.73
N GLY A 175 7.75 24.18 17.92
CA GLY A 175 8.88 23.83 17.03
C GLY A 175 8.53 22.85 15.91
N GLN A 176 7.26 22.45 15.80
CA GLN A 176 6.74 21.69 14.67
C GLN A 176 6.55 22.67 13.51
N ALA A 177 7.37 22.52 12.45
CA ALA A 177 6.91 22.90 11.12
C ALA A 177 5.47 22.36 10.98
N PRO A 178 4.52 23.15 10.47
CA PRO A 178 3.12 22.78 10.57
C PRO A 178 2.93 21.36 10.06
N PRO A 179 2.18 20.49 10.77
CA PRO A 179 1.98 19.13 10.32
C PRO A 179 1.48 19.18 8.88
N ALA A 180 2.24 18.57 7.97
CA ALA A 180 1.76 18.31 6.64
C ALA A 180 0.53 17.40 6.80
N VAL A 181 -0.65 18.02 6.68
CA VAL A 181 -1.98 17.44 6.63
C VAL A 181 -2.38 16.62 7.87
N ALA A 182 -3.57 16.93 8.39
CA ALA A 182 -4.22 16.21 9.47
C ALA A 182 -4.17 14.68 9.25
N ASP A 183 -4.40 13.92 10.31
CA ASP A 183 -4.68 12.49 10.21
C ASP A 183 -5.79 12.17 9.18
N THR A 184 -6.60 13.17 8.80
CA THR A 184 -7.76 13.05 7.95
C THR A 184 -7.60 13.74 6.59
N LEU A 185 -7.79 12.98 5.51
CA LEU A 185 -8.05 13.49 4.16
C LEU A 185 -9.56 13.52 3.89
N SER A 186 -10.12 14.74 3.78
CA SER A 186 -11.55 14.96 3.57
C SER A 186 -11.99 14.76 2.11
N SER A 187 -13.28 14.48 1.91
CA SER A 187 -13.90 14.44 0.57
C SER A 187 -13.59 15.70 -0.24
N GLY A 188 -13.26 15.53 -1.52
CA GLY A 188 -12.80 16.58 -2.44
C GLY A 188 -11.32 16.97 -2.33
N SER A 189 -10.58 16.44 -1.35
CA SER A 189 -9.17 16.79 -1.12
C SER A 189 -8.19 15.79 -1.73
N ASP A 190 -6.94 16.21 -1.94
CA ASP A 190 -5.88 15.37 -2.49
C ASP A 190 -4.57 15.40 -1.66
N LEU A 191 -3.89 14.25 -1.63
CA LEU A 191 -2.50 14.08 -1.23
C LEU A 191 -1.65 13.96 -2.49
N ARG A 192 -0.72 14.89 -2.70
CA ARG A 192 0.22 14.90 -3.82
C ARG A 192 1.53 14.24 -3.43
N ALA A 193 2.32 13.86 -4.43
CA ALA A 193 3.68 13.38 -4.25
C ALA A 193 4.49 14.26 -3.27
N GLY A 194 5.07 13.61 -2.26
CA GLY A 194 5.78 14.25 -1.14
C GLY A 194 4.91 14.64 0.06
N GLN A 195 3.59 14.47 -0.01
CA GLN A 195 2.66 14.76 1.09
C GLN A 195 2.25 13.48 1.82
N GLU A 196 1.89 13.62 3.10
CA GLU A 196 1.46 12.53 3.94
C GLU A 196 0.32 12.95 4.88
N LEU A 197 -0.43 11.97 5.38
CA LEU A 197 -1.23 12.08 6.59
C LEU A 197 -0.42 11.48 7.73
N VAL A 198 -0.45 12.09 8.91
CA VAL A 198 0.24 11.58 10.09
C VAL A 198 -0.78 11.29 11.18
N SER A 199 -0.68 10.12 11.83
CA SER A 199 -1.54 9.78 12.97
C SER A 199 -1.35 10.78 14.10
N THR A 200 -2.39 10.98 14.91
CA THR A 200 -2.35 11.97 16.02
C THR A 200 -1.23 11.72 17.04
N ASP A 201 -0.72 10.49 17.15
CA ASP A 201 0.44 10.14 17.99
C ASP A 201 1.81 10.19 17.27
N GLY A 202 1.82 10.56 15.99
CA GLY A 202 3.02 10.71 15.17
C GLY A 202 3.68 9.39 14.73
N ARG A 203 3.15 8.23 15.11
CA ARG A 203 3.83 6.93 14.91
C ARG A 203 3.52 6.26 13.57
N SER A 204 2.43 6.65 12.95
CA SER A 204 1.93 6.07 11.71
C SER A 204 1.67 7.16 10.70
N ARG A 205 1.89 6.87 9.42
CA ARG A 205 1.69 7.86 8.34
C ARG A 205 1.27 7.22 7.04
N ALA A 206 0.46 7.91 6.26
CA ALA A 206 0.06 7.52 4.91
C ALA A 206 0.60 8.53 3.90
N ALA A 207 1.61 8.13 3.13
CA ALA A 207 2.38 9.03 2.27
C ALA A 207 2.10 8.75 0.80
N MET A 208 1.78 9.80 0.05
CA MET A 208 1.93 9.79 -1.41
C MET A 208 3.39 10.15 -1.71
N GLN A 209 4.20 9.16 -2.05
CA GLN A 209 5.64 9.31 -2.20
C GLN A 209 6.04 10.02 -3.50
N THR A 210 7.27 10.52 -3.54
CA THR A 210 7.85 11.17 -4.72
C THR A 210 8.14 10.20 -5.86
N ASP A 211 8.22 8.90 -5.58
CA ASP A 211 8.33 7.84 -6.59
C ASP A 211 6.98 7.48 -7.23
N GLY A 212 5.88 8.10 -6.79
CA GLY A 212 4.54 7.86 -7.29
C GLY A 212 3.78 6.74 -6.57
N ASN A 213 4.34 6.11 -5.54
CA ASN A 213 3.60 5.13 -4.74
C ASN A 213 2.79 5.78 -3.63
N PHE A 214 1.62 5.23 -3.31
CA PHE A 214 0.91 5.57 -2.06
C PHE A 214 1.14 4.47 -1.03
N VAL A 215 1.70 4.81 0.14
CA VAL A 215 2.20 3.85 1.12
C VAL A 215 1.79 4.23 2.54
N VAL A 216 1.31 3.26 3.30
CA VAL A 216 1.01 3.40 4.73
C VAL A 216 2.15 2.78 5.55
N TYR A 217 2.64 3.53 6.52
CA TYR A 217 3.68 3.14 7.46
C TYR A 217 3.14 3.13 8.89
N SER A 218 3.67 2.21 9.70
CA SER A 218 3.50 2.23 11.15
C SER A 218 4.77 1.74 11.83
N GLY A 219 5.35 2.55 12.72
CA GLY A 219 6.65 2.24 13.35
C GLY A 219 7.79 2.10 12.35
N GLY A 220 7.71 2.76 11.19
CA GLY A 220 8.68 2.69 10.10
C GLY A 220 8.50 1.49 9.14
N ALA A 221 7.69 0.49 9.49
CA ALA A 221 7.39 -0.63 8.62
C ALA A 221 6.24 -0.31 7.66
N VAL A 222 6.32 -0.81 6.42
CA VAL A 222 5.23 -0.71 5.43
C VAL A 222 4.09 -1.63 5.86
N ARG A 223 2.88 -1.07 5.95
CA ARG A 223 1.63 -1.79 6.28
C ARG A 223 0.74 -2.01 5.06
N PHE A 224 0.75 -1.07 4.12
CA PHE A 224 0.00 -1.14 2.88
C PHE A 224 0.75 -0.33 1.81
N ASN A 225 0.63 -0.72 0.55
CA ASN A 225 1.02 0.10 -0.59
C ASN A 225 0.05 -0.10 -1.76
N ALA A 226 -0.16 0.95 -2.56
CA ALA A 226 -1.08 0.92 -3.69
C ALA A 226 -0.44 0.35 -4.98
N ALA A 227 0.86 0.03 -4.95
CA ALA A 227 1.65 -0.43 -6.10
C ALA A 227 1.59 0.53 -7.31
N THR A 228 1.66 1.84 -7.06
CA THR A 228 1.54 2.88 -8.11
C THR A 228 2.86 3.57 -8.47
N SER A 229 4.01 3.06 -8.00
CA SER A 229 5.35 3.60 -8.30
C SER A 229 5.57 3.79 -9.80
N GLY A 230 6.15 4.92 -10.18
CA GLY A 230 6.36 5.35 -11.56
C GLY A 230 5.31 6.37 -11.99
N PRO A 231 4.14 5.95 -12.52
CA PRO A 231 3.17 6.88 -13.09
C PRO A 231 2.36 7.65 -12.04
N GLY A 232 2.29 7.18 -10.79
CA GLY A 232 1.47 7.78 -9.75
C GLY A 232 1.91 9.18 -9.34
N ASN A 233 0.94 10.02 -8.96
CA ASN A 233 1.18 11.44 -8.73
C ASN A 233 0.40 12.00 -7.54
N ARG A 234 -0.87 11.62 -7.40
CA ARG A 234 -1.72 12.09 -6.29
C ARG A 234 -2.77 11.05 -5.92
N LEU A 235 -3.10 10.96 -4.64
CA LEU A 235 -4.31 10.32 -4.13
C LEU A 235 -5.39 11.37 -3.93
N VAL A 236 -6.60 11.13 -4.44
CA VAL A 236 -7.75 12.02 -4.27
C VAL A 236 -8.83 11.27 -3.50
N MET A 237 -9.30 11.84 -2.39
CA MET A 237 -10.55 11.41 -1.74
C MET A 237 -11.70 12.13 -2.45
N GLN A 238 -12.35 11.47 -3.39
CA GLN A 238 -13.32 12.10 -4.29
C GLN A 238 -14.63 12.48 -3.60
N SER A 239 -15.41 13.34 -4.26
CA SER A 239 -16.73 13.80 -3.78
C SER A 239 -17.77 12.68 -3.75
N ASP A 240 -17.60 11.64 -4.57
CA ASP A 240 -18.46 10.45 -4.60
C ASP A 240 -18.12 9.44 -3.48
N GLY A 241 -17.07 9.70 -2.69
CA GLY A 241 -16.62 8.85 -1.60
C GLY A 241 -15.59 7.79 -1.99
N ASN A 242 -15.07 7.77 -3.22
CA ASN A 242 -13.98 6.90 -3.65
C ASN A 242 -12.61 7.53 -3.40
N ALA A 243 -11.63 6.80 -2.89
CA ALA A 243 -10.24 7.24 -2.86
C ALA A 243 -9.50 6.66 -4.05
N VAL A 244 -8.84 7.50 -4.85
CA VAL A 244 -8.22 7.09 -6.11
C VAL A 244 -6.82 7.68 -6.25
N VAL A 245 -5.82 6.84 -6.53
CA VAL A 245 -4.50 7.30 -6.97
C VAL A 245 -4.55 7.53 -8.48
N TYR A 246 -4.13 8.72 -8.90
CA TYR A 246 -4.05 9.12 -10.30
C TYR A 246 -2.60 9.26 -10.76
N ALA A 247 -2.40 8.95 -12.04
CA ALA A 247 -1.22 9.36 -12.77
C ALA A 247 -1.19 10.87 -13.03
N ASN A 248 -0.02 11.42 -13.39
CA ASN A 248 0.11 12.84 -13.76
C ASN A 248 -0.85 13.24 -14.92
N TYR A 249 -1.03 12.36 -15.90
CA TYR A 249 -1.95 12.57 -17.03
C TYR A 249 -3.41 12.17 -16.72
N GLY A 250 -3.76 11.93 -15.45
CA GLY A 250 -5.14 11.75 -14.99
C GLY A 250 -5.72 10.35 -15.12
N ALA A 251 -4.94 9.34 -15.52
CA ALA A 251 -5.40 7.95 -15.51
C ALA A 251 -5.51 7.40 -14.07
N PRO A 252 -6.60 6.73 -13.68
CA PRO A 252 -6.71 6.09 -12.38
C PRO A 252 -5.81 4.84 -12.33
N LEU A 253 -4.99 4.73 -11.29
CA LEU A 253 -4.02 3.64 -11.10
C LEU A 253 -4.44 2.68 -9.98
N TRP A 254 -5.07 3.20 -8.94
CA TRP A 254 -5.62 2.43 -7.82
C TRP A 254 -6.89 3.11 -7.31
N GLN A 255 -7.83 2.34 -6.76
CA GLN A 255 -9.02 2.87 -6.11
C GLN A 255 -9.47 2.02 -4.91
N SER A 256 -10.10 2.65 -3.92
CA SER A 256 -10.62 1.99 -2.71
C SER A 256 -11.92 1.22 -2.93
N GLY A 257 -12.65 1.49 -4.02
CA GLY A 257 -13.93 0.86 -4.31
C GLY A 257 -15.09 1.36 -3.44
N THR A 258 -14.98 2.57 -2.89
CA THR A 258 -15.94 3.15 -1.93
C THR A 258 -16.88 4.19 -2.55
N ALA A 259 -16.95 4.26 -3.89
CA ALA A 259 -17.84 5.16 -4.62
C ALA A 259 -19.32 5.01 -4.22
N GLY A 260 -20.09 6.09 -4.28
CA GLY A 260 -21.48 6.15 -3.84
C GLY A 260 -21.67 6.51 -2.36
N ASN A 261 -20.61 6.94 -1.67
CA ASN A 261 -20.62 7.36 -0.27
C ASN A 261 -20.18 8.84 -0.15
N PRO A 262 -20.98 9.81 -0.62
CA PRO A 262 -20.59 11.22 -0.60
C PRO A 262 -20.30 11.71 0.82
N GLY A 263 -19.30 12.58 0.96
CA GLY A 263 -18.82 13.07 2.25
C GLY A 263 -17.96 12.06 3.03
N ALA A 264 -17.52 10.96 2.40
CA ALA A 264 -16.56 10.06 3.01
C ALA A 264 -15.19 10.73 3.22
N ARG A 265 -14.50 10.34 4.29
CA ARG A 265 -13.18 10.86 4.66
C ARG A 265 -12.23 9.71 4.97
N MET A 266 -10.96 9.87 4.65
CA MET A 266 -9.89 8.92 4.95
C MET A 266 -9.14 9.38 6.19
N VAL A 267 -8.87 8.48 7.16
CA VAL A 267 -8.29 8.82 8.47
C VAL A 267 -7.15 7.86 8.82
N MET A 268 -5.97 8.39 9.13
CA MET A 268 -4.78 7.68 9.59
C MET A 268 -4.80 7.54 11.11
N GLN A 269 -5.08 6.33 11.59
CA GLN A 269 -5.26 6.07 13.01
C GLN A 269 -3.93 5.76 13.72
N ASN A 270 -3.89 5.97 15.03
CA ASN A 270 -2.70 5.72 15.87
C ASN A 270 -2.27 4.25 15.89
N ASP A 271 -3.20 3.33 15.63
CA ASP A 271 -2.93 1.89 15.55
C ASP A 271 -2.26 1.45 14.23
N GLY A 272 -1.99 2.39 13.32
CA GLY A 272 -1.39 2.12 12.02
C GLY A 272 -2.39 1.73 10.93
N ASN A 273 -3.69 1.83 11.22
CA ASN A 273 -4.74 1.60 10.25
C ASN A 273 -5.17 2.90 9.55
N LEU A 274 -5.20 2.89 8.22
CA LEU A 274 -5.77 3.97 7.42
C LEU A 274 -7.19 3.57 7.00
N VAL A 275 -8.20 4.32 7.40
CA VAL A 275 -9.61 3.94 7.24
C VAL A 275 -10.39 5.00 6.48
N ILE A 276 -11.19 4.59 5.49
CA ILE A 276 -12.19 5.46 4.87
C ILE A 276 -13.50 5.28 5.63
N TYR A 277 -14.03 6.37 6.19
CA TYR A 277 -15.32 6.42 6.85
C TYR A 277 -16.34 7.10 5.96
N ALA A 278 -17.56 6.57 5.91
CA ALA A 278 -18.72 7.30 5.39
C ALA A 278 -18.95 8.57 6.24
N ALA A 279 -19.74 9.51 5.70
CA ALA A 279 -20.18 10.70 6.45
C ALA A 279 -20.84 10.33 7.80
N SER A 280 -21.52 9.18 7.88
CA SER A 280 -22.13 8.65 9.10
C SER A 280 -21.15 8.09 10.13
N GLY A 281 -19.84 8.04 9.84
CA GLY A 281 -18.83 7.40 10.68
C GLY A 281 -18.72 5.87 10.53
N ARG A 282 -19.45 5.26 9.59
CA ARG A 282 -19.34 3.82 9.28
C ARG A 282 -18.06 3.55 8.47
N PRO A 283 -17.19 2.60 8.84
CA PRO A 283 -16.03 2.26 8.03
C PRO A 283 -16.45 1.64 6.68
N LEU A 284 -15.83 2.09 5.60
CA LEU A 284 -16.06 1.68 4.21
C LEU A 284 -14.90 0.88 3.64
N TRP A 285 -13.67 1.26 4.00
CA TRP A 285 -12.43 0.63 3.57
C TRP A 285 -11.37 0.82 4.66
N SER A 286 -10.39 -0.07 4.73
CA SER A 286 -9.30 -0.01 5.69
C SER A 286 -8.03 -0.62 5.10
N SER A 287 -6.86 -0.02 5.38
CA SER A 287 -5.54 -0.52 4.97
C SER A 287 -5.09 -1.73 5.78
N ASN A 288 -5.71 -1.94 6.94
CA ASN A 288 -5.53 -3.09 7.81
C ASN A 288 -6.92 -3.54 8.28
N PRO A 289 -7.74 -4.13 7.39
CA PRO A 289 -9.07 -4.56 7.77
C PRO A 289 -8.92 -5.58 8.92
N PRO A 290 -9.79 -5.53 9.95
CA PRO A 290 -9.85 -6.63 10.90
C PRO A 290 -10.03 -7.93 10.12
N PRO A 291 -9.48 -9.07 10.58
CA PRO A 291 -9.76 -10.36 9.96
C PRO A 291 -11.27 -10.45 9.77
N ALA A 292 -11.72 -10.51 8.51
CA ALA A 292 -13.14 -10.52 8.24
C ALA A 292 -13.74 -11.80 8.83
N PRO A 293 -15.09 -11.90 8.96
CA PRO A 293 -15.73 -13.02 9.63
C PRO A 293 -15.15 -14.35 9.16
N VAL A 294 -14.57 -15.10 10.09
CA VAL A 294 -14.03 -16.43 9.82
C VAL A 294 -15.16 -17.30 9.31
N VAL A 295 -15.16 -17.58 8.01
CA VAL A 295 -15.86 -18.75 7.51
C VAL A 295 -15.06 -19.93 8.06
N ARG A 296 -15.72 -20.86 8.77
CA ARG A 296 -15.03 -22.08 9.23
C ARG A 296 -14.38 -22.78 8.04
N ASP A 297 -13.42 -23.64 8.32
CA ASP A 297 -12.61 -24.49 7.43
C ASP A 297 -13.21 -24.97 6.09
N VAL A 298 -14.51 -24.87 5.82
CA VAL A 298 -15.17 -25.29 4.59
C VAL A 298 -15.89 -24.14 3.87
N LEU A 299 -15.59 -23.96 2.58
CA LEU A 299 -16.40 -23.19 1.62
C LEU A 299 -17.10 -24.14 0.66
N SER A 300 -18.43 -24.22 0.73
CA SER A 300 -19.24 -25.11 -0.12
C SER A 300 -19.55 -24.47 -1.48
N GLY A 301 -19.92 -25.28 -2.47
CA GLY A 301 -20.41 -24.79 -3.77
C GLY A 301 -21.53 -23.75 -3.63
N GLY A 302 -21.37 -22.61 -4.31
CA GLY A 302 -22.18 -21.40 -4.17
C GLY A 302 -21.63 -20.37 -3.16
N GLY A 303 -20.65 -20.75 -2.34
CA GLY A 303 -19.98 -19.86 -1.38
C GLY A 303 -18.88 -19.01 -2.03
N GLU A 304 -18.63 -17.84 -1.45
CA GLU A 304 -17.54 -16.95 -1.86
C GLU A 304 -16.75 -16.40 -0.66
N LEU A 305 -15.46 -16.15 -0.87
CA LEU A 305 -14.63 -15.25 -0.07
C LEU A 305 -14.42 -13.97 -0.87
N ARG A 306 -14.74 -12.82 -0.28
CA ARG A 306 -14.43 -11.50 -0.83
C ARG A 306 -13.08 -11.02 -0.32
N ALA A 307 -12.47 -10.05 -0.99
CA ALA A 307 -11.26 -9.39 -0.52
C ALA A 307 -11.40 -8.96 0.95
N GLY A 308 -10.40 -9.33 1.75
CA GLY A 308 -10.39 -9.23 3.21
C GLY A 308 -10.91 -10.47 3.97
N GLN A 309 -11.54 -11.45 3.30
CA GLN A 309 -12.11 -12.65 3.94
C GLN A 309 -11.18 -13.86 3.90
N GLU A 310 -11.31 -14.72 4.90
CA GLU A 310 -10.51 -15.92 5.06
C GLU A 310 -11.31 -17.14 5.52
N LEU A 311 -10.83 -18.31 5.11
CA LEU A 311 -11.11 -19.60 5.73
C LEU A 311 -10.01 -19.90 6.74
N VAL A 312 -10.38 -20.38 7.93
CA VAL A 312 -9.41 -20.76 8.97
C VAL A 312 -9.58 -22.24 9.29
N SER A 313 -8.46 -22.96 9.43
CA SER A 313 -8.46 -24.35 9.83
C SER A 313 -9.07 -24.54 11.22
N SER A 314 -9.58 -25.73 11.50
CA SER A 314 -10.27 -26.03 12.76
C SER A 314 -9.42 -25.80 14.03
N ASP A 315 -8.10 -25.88 13.92
CA ASP A 315 -7.14 -25.60 15.00
C ASP A 315 -6.64 -24.15 15.04
N GLY A 316 -7.04 -23.32 14.08
CA GLY A 316 -6.61 -21.92 13.97
C GLY A 316 -5.18 -21.71 13.43
N GLY A 317 -4.45 -22.78 13.12
CA GLY A 317 -3.03 -22.71 12.75
C GLY A 317 -2.76 -22.39 11.28
N SER A 318 -3.76 -22.54 10.42
CA SER A 318 -3.66 -22.36 8.97
C SER A 318 -4.86 -21.57 8.43
N ARG A 319 -4.66 -20.82 7.35
CA ARG A 319 -5.72 -20.00 6.74
C ARG A 319 -5.58 -19.86 5.24
N ALA A 320 -6.70 -19.69 4.54
CA ALA A 320 -6.74 -19.31 3.13
C ALA A 320 -7.48 -17.98 3.00
N ALA A 321 -6.78 -16.94 2.55
CA ALA A 321 -7.25 -15.57 2.56
C ALA A 321 -7.37 -15.02 1.14
N MET A 322 -8.54 -14.46 0.81
CA MET A 322 -8.66 -13.50 -0.27
C MET A 322 -8.22 -12.15 0.29
N GLN A 323 -6.97 -11.77 0.04
CA GLN A 323 -6.36 -10.57 0.62
C GLN A 323 -6.98 -9.28 0.07
N GLY A 324 -6.79 -8.17 0.79
CA GLY A 324 -7.28 -6.86 0.40
C GLY A 324 -6.59 -6.27 -0.85
N ASP A 325 -5.39 -6.75 -1.18
CA ASP A 325 -4.67 -6.40 -2.41
C ASP A 325 -5.19 -7.16 -3.64
N GLY A 326 -6.16 -8.06 -3.45
CA GLY A 326 -6.74 -8.86 -4.52
C GLY A 326 -6.03 -10.19 -4.78
N ASN A 327 -5.02 -10.57 -4.00
CA ASN A 327 -4.41 -11.89 -4.14
C ASN A 327 -5.13 -12.95 -3.28
N PHE A 328 -5.23 -14.18 -3.76
CA PHE A 328 -5.67 -15.32 -2.94
C PHE A 328 -4.47 -16.14 -2.46
N VAL A 329 -4.30 -16.28 -1.16
CA VAL A 329 -3.08 -16.84 -0.53
C VAL A 329 -3.43 -17.83 0.58
N VAL A 330 -2.72 -18.95 0.63
CA VAL A 330 -2.80 -19.93 1.72
C VAL A 330 -1.58 -19.80 2.62
N TYR A 331 -1.82 -19.87 3.92
CA TYR A 331 -0.84 -19.74 4.98
C TYR A 331 -0.86 -20.93 5.92
N ARG A 332 0.33 -21.27 6.42
CA ARG A 332 0.54 -22.15 7.55
C ARG A 332 1.47 -21.47 8.54
N SER A 333 0.99 -21.21 9.76
CA SER A 333 1.79 -20.50 10.78
C SER A 333 2.44 -19.20 10.23
N ASP A 334 1.65 -18.41 9.50
CA ASP A 334 2.03 -17.17 8.81
C ASP A 334 3.05 -17.29 7.66
N GLN A 335 3.51 -18.49 7.33
CA GLN A 335 4.29 -18.75 6.12
C GLN A 335 3.37 -19.02 4.94
N VAL A 336 3.68 -18.42 3.79
CA VAL A 336 2.93 -18.64 2.54
C VAL A 336 3.19 -20.05 2.03
N SER A 337 2.13 -20.85 1.84
CA SER A 337 2.20 -22.19 1.25
C SER A 337 1.69 -22.24 -0.19
N PHE A 338 0.82 -21.31 -0.58
CA PHE A 338 0.32 -21.17 -1.96
C PHE A 338 -0.14 -19.73 -2.23
N SER A 339 -0.04 -19.29 -3.48
CA SER A 339 -0.54 -18.00 -3.95
C SER A 339 -1.14 -18.17 -5.34
N ALA A 340 -2.32 -17.59 -5.58
CA ALA A 340 -2.98 -17.60 -6.88
C ALA A 340 -2.39 -16.57 -7.88
N GLY A 341 -1.53 -15.65 -7.41
CA GLY A 341 -0.89 -14.63 -8.27
C GLY A 341 -1.86 -13.57 -8.80
N THR A 342 -2.89 -13.23 -8.02
CA THR A 342 -4.02 -12.37 -8.45
C THR A 342 -3.98 -10.94 -7.92
N SER A 343 -2.84 -10.53 -7.33
CA SER A 343 -2.63 -9.20 -6.75
C SER A 343 -2.91 -8.07 -7.76
N GLY A 344 -3.53 -6.99 -7.29
CA GLY A 344 -3.90 -5.81 -8.08
C GLY A 344 -5.16 -5.97 -8.94
N ALA A 345 -5.68 -7.19 -9.13
CA ALA A 345 -6.84 -7.43 -10.00
C ALA A 345 -7.95 -8.27 -9.35
N GLY A 346 -7.64 -9.16 -8.40
CA GLY A 346 -8.63 -10.02 -7.76
C GLY A 346 -9.51 -9.30 -6.76
N ASN A 347 -10.72 -9.83 -6.57
CA ASN A 347 -11.75 -9.25 -5.72
C ASN A 347 -12.51 -10.29 -4.91
N ARG A 348 -12.71 -11.50 -5.44
CA ARG A 348 -13.33 -12.60 -4.71
C ARG A 348 -12.84 -13.95 -5.20
N LEU A 349 -12.80 -14.94 -4.32
CA LEU A 349 -12.77 -16.36 -4.66
C LEU A 349 -14.20 -16.91 -4.55
N ALA A 350 -14.70 -17.57 -5.58
CA ALA A 350 -15.97 -18.28 -5.55
C ALA A 350 -15.73 -19.78 -5.67
N MET A 351 -16.25 -20.57 -4.72
CA MET A 351 -16.44 -22.00 -4.91
C MET A 351 -17.76 -22.17 -5.66
N GLN A 352 -17.70 -22.41 -6.96
CA GLN A 352 -18.87 -22.44 -7.83
C GLN A 352 -19.70 -23.70 -7.62
N THR A 353 -20.98 -23.64 -8.01
CA THR A 353 -21.91 -24.79 -7.89
C THR A 353 -21.55 -25.95 -8.82
N ASP A 354 -20.75 -25.71 -9.85
CA ASP A 354 -20.21 -26.73 -10.75
C ASP A 354 -18.95 -27.41 -10.20
N GLY A 355 -18.46 -27.00 -9.03
CA GLY A 355 -17.29 -27.56 -8.37
C GLY A 355 -15.95 -26.90 -8.72
N ASN A 356 -15.93 -25.79 -9.48
CA ASN A 356 -14.71 -25.03 -9.74
C ASN A 356 -14.47 -23.95 -8.67
N ALA A 357 -13.25 -23.78 -8.18
CA ALA A 357 -12.87 -22.64 -7.37
C ALA A 357 -12.21 -21.59 -8.26
N VAL A 358 -12.75 -20.37 -8.29
CA VAL A 358 -12.33 -19.34 -9.25
C VAL A 358 -12.12 -18.00 -8.54
N VAL A 359 -10.96 -17.38 -8.73
CA VAL A 359 -10.74 -15.99 -8.33
C VAL A 359 -11.22 -15.07 -9.45
N TYR A 360 -12.08 -14.11 -9.11
CA TYR A 360 -12.66 -13.13 -10.01
C TYR A 360 -12.17 -11.72 -9.72
N SER A 361 -12.02 -10.91 -10.76
CA SER A 361 -11.92 -9.46 -10.65
C SER A 361 -13.23 -8.82 -10.20
N ALA A 362 -13.20 -7.53 -9.86
CA ALA A 362 -14.40 -6.75 -9.53
C ALA A 362 -15.41 -6.68 -10.70
N SER A 363 -14.93 -6.76 -11.95
CA SER A 363 -15.76 -6.81 -13.15
C SER A 363 -16.32 -8.21 -13.47
N GLY A 364 -15.99 -9.23 -12.67
CA GLY A 364 -16.45 -10.60 -12.88
C GLY A 364 -15.62 -11.42 -13.87
N ARG A 365 -14.41 -10.97 -14.24
CA ARG A 365 -13.46 -11.73 -15.09
C ARG A 365 -12.71 -12.76 -14.24
N ALA A 366 -12.61 -14.00 -14.71
CA ALA A 366 -11.82 -15.03 -14.03
C ALA A 366 -10.31 -14.74 -14.17
N LEU A 367 -9.58 -14.82 -13.06
CA LEU A 367 -8.14 -14.52 -12.96
C LEU A 367 -7.31 -15.75 -12.57
N TRP A 368 -7.91 -16.67 -11.84
CA TRP A 368 -7.33 -17.96 -11.48
C TRP A 368 -8.47 -18.97 -11.32
N GLN A 369 -8.22 -20.25 -11.62
CA GLN A 369 -9.18 -21.33 -11.36
C GLN A 369 -8.48 -22.63 -10.96
N SER A 370 -9.17 -23.47 -10.18
CA SER A 370 -8.67 -24.78 -9.74
C SER A 370 -8.74 -25.85 -10.82
N GLY A 371 -9.54 -25.66 -11.87
CA GLY A 371 -9.73 -26.64 -12.95
C GLY A 371 -10.60 -27.83 -12.54
N THR A 372 -11.44 -27.67 -11.51
CA THR A 372 -12.25 -28.75 -10.92
C THR A 372 -13.73 -28.71 -11.31
N GLY A 373 -14.09 -27.93 -12.34
CA GLY A 373 -15.46 -27.84 -12.86
C GLY A 373 -16.02 -29.19 -13.32
N GLY A 374 -17.35 -29.32 -13.30
CA GLY A 374 -18.06 -30.58 -13.58
C GLY A 374 -18.21 -31.52 -12.38
N ASN A 375 -17.86 -31.05 -11.18
CA ASN A 375 -17.99 -31.80 -9.93
C ASN A 375 -18.98 -31.09 -8.98
N PRO A 376 -20.29 -31.10 -9.29
CA PRO A 376 -21.29 -30.41 -8.48
C PRO A 376 -21.31 -30.94 -7.05
N GLY A 377 -21.46 -30.03 -6.08
CA GLY A 377 -21.39 -30.35 -4.66
C GLY A 377 -19.97 -30.46 -4.09
N ALA A 378 -18.93 -30.15 -4.88
CA ALA A 378 -17.58 -30.04 -4.35
C ALA A 378 -17.46 -28.90 -3.34
N ARG A 379 -16.52 -29.05 -2.41
CA ARG A 379 -16.24 -28.09 -1.32
C ARG A 379 -14.74 -27.84 -1.20
N LEU A 380 -14.36 -26.61 -0.90
CA LEU A 380 -13.00 -26.20 -0.60
C LEU A 380 -12.78 -26.26 0.92
N VAL A 381 -11.72 -26.92 1.38
CA VAL A 381 -11.46 -27.20 2.79
C VAL A 381 -10.05 -26.78 3.19
N MET A 382 -9.95 -25.89 4.18
CA MET A 382 -8.69 -25.45 4.79
C MET A 382 -8.31 -26.40 5.94
N GLN A 383 -7.31 -27.24 5.71
CA GLN A 383 -6.89 -28.25 6.67
C GLN A 383 -5.88 -27.69 7.69
N ASN A 384 -5.85 -28.28 8.88
CA ASN A 384 -4.95 -27.91 9.98
C ASN A 384 -3.47 -28.00 9.59
N ASP A 385 -3.13 -28.91 8.69
CA ASP A 385 -1.78 -29.13 8.25
C ASP A 385 -1.25 -28.04 7.30
N GLY A 386 -2.06 -27.08 6.86
CA GLY A 386 -1.71 -26.01 5.92
C GLY A 386 -2.08 -26.29 4.47
N ASN A 387 -2.73 -27.42 4.20
CA ASN A 387 -3.20 -27.79 2.88
C ASN A 387 -4.65 -27.32 2.62
N LEU A 388 -4.86 -26.61 1.52
CA LEU A 388 -6.19 -26.24 1.05
C LEU A 388 -6.62 -27.24 -0.04
N VAL A 389 -7.73 -27.92 0.17
CA VAL A 389 -8.14 -29.05 -0.69
C VAL A 389 -9.56 -28.88 -1.20
N ILE A 390 -9.80 -29.15 -2.49
CA ILE A 390 -11.15 -29.28 -3.04
C ILE A 390 -11.54 -30.75 -3.02
N TYR A 391 -12.67 -31.07 -2.37
CA TYR A 391 -13.21 -32.43 -2.29
C TYR A 391 -14.52 -32.56 -3.06
N SER A 392 -14.70 -33.69 -3.75
CA SER A 392 -16.01 -34.21 -4.15
C SER A 392 -16.26 -35.51 -3.39
N GLY A 393 -17.17 -35.48 -2.41
CA GLY A 393 -17.28 -36.54 -1.41
C GLY A 393 -15.98 -36.66 -0.59
N ASP A 394 -15.37 -37.84 -0.61
CA ASP A 394 -14.08 -38.13 0.05
C ASP A 394 -12.88 -38.04 -0.93
N ARG A 395 -13.14 -37.83 -2.22
CA ARG A 395 -12.09 -37.74 -3.24
C ARG A 395 -11.55 -36.31 -3.32
N ALA A 396 -10.25 -36.14 -3.09
CA ALA A 396 -9.55 -34.89 -3.36
C ALA A 396 -9.44 -34.66 -4.88
N LEU A 397 -9.87 -33.49 -5.33
CA LEU A 397 -9.82 -33.03 -6.72
C LEU A 397 -8.66 -32.07 -6.98
N TRP A 398 -8.33 -31.24 -5.99
CA TRP A 398 -7.24 -30.26 -6.04
C TRP A 398 -6.64 -30.04 -4.64
N SER A 399 -5.36 -29.67 -4.56
CA SER A 399 -4.59 -29.51 -3.31
C SER A 399 -3.59 -28.36 -3.46
N SER A 400 -3.41 -27.52 -2.44
CA SER A 400 -2.44 -26.41 -2.50
C SER A 400 -0.99 -26.85 -2.34
N TYR A 401 -0.71 -28.02 -1.75
CA TYR A 401 0.64 -28.57 -1.59
C TYR A 401 1.21 -29.21 -2.86
N THR A 402 0.32 -29.74 -3.67
CA THR A 402 0.63 -30.43 -4.92
C THR A 402 -0.59 -30.24 -5.79
N PRO A 403 -0.75 -29.06 -6.42
CA PRO A 403 -1.83 -28.86 -7.36
C PRO A 403 -1.73 -29.99 -8.39
N PRO A 404 -2.76 -30.85 -8.52
CA PRO A 404 -2.74 -31.88 -9.54
C PRO A 404 -2.56 -31.22 -10.90
N VAL A 405 -1.85 -31.92 -11.79
CA VAL A 405 -1.50 -31.50 -13.16
C VAL A 405 -2.63 -30.68 -13.75
N LEU A 406 -2.30 -29.45 -14.18
CA LEU A 406 -3.24 -28.52 -14.74
C LEU A 406 -4.07 -29.22 -15.84
N THR A 407 -5.33 -29.53 -15.55
CA THR A 407 -6.40 -29.63 -16.57
C THR A 407 -6.92 -28.23 -16.92
N SER A 408 -6.07 -27.22 -16.74
CA SER A 408 -6.29 -25.87 -17.22
C SER A 408 -5.66 -25.78 -18.60
N ASP A 409 -6.38 -25.15 -19.52
CA ASP A 409 -5.83 -24.70 -20.80
C ASP A 409 -4.94 -23.46 -20.64
N THR A 410 -4.90 -22.88 -19.44
CA THR A 410 -4.30 -21.57 -19.19
C THR A 410 -3.24 -21.64 -18.09
N LEU A 411 -2.08 -21.06 -18.37
CA LEU A 411 -1.01 -20.74 -17.43
C LEU A 411 -0.96 -19.20 -17.24
N PHE A 412 -1.22 -18.72 -16.03
CA PHE A 412 -1.26 -17.29 -15.72
C PHE A 412 0.12 -16.75 -15.32
N ALA A 413 0.30 -15.44 -15.42
CA ALA A 413 1.47 -14.74 -14.86
C ALA A 413 1.76 -15.16 -13.40
N GLY A 414 3.04 -15.33 -13.07
CA GLY A 414 3.53 -15.85 -11.80
C GLY A 414 3.51 -17.37 -11.66
N SER A 415 2.93 -18.09 -12.61
CA SER A 415 2.87 -19.56 -12.59
C SER A 415 4.04 -20.20 -13.33
N GLU A 416 4.39 -21.44 -12.95
CA GLU A 416 5.41 -22.24 -13.64
C GLU A 416 4.90 -23.64 -14.04
N LEU A 417 5.48 -24.17 -15.12
CA LEU A 417 5.41 -25.58 -15.52
C LEU A 417 6.79 -26.20 -15.32
N THR A 418 6.87 -27.28 -14.56
CA THR A 418 8.08 -28.10 -14.39
C THR A 418 8.07 -29.30 -15.33
N GLN A 419 9.21 -30.00 -15.45
CA GLN A 419 9.32 -31.21 -16.28
C GLN A 419 8.20 -32.22 -15.98
N GLY A 420 7.69 -32.85 -17.04
CA GLY A 420 6.57 -33.79 -17.01
C GLY A 420 5.20 -33.13 -16.82
N ARG A 421 5.11 -31.80 -16.73
CA ARG A 421 3.85 -31.05 -16.55
C ARG A 421 3.39 -30.38 -17.83
N SER A 422 2.08 -30.23 -17.94
CA SER A 422 1.43 -29.64 -19.11
C SER A 422 0.19 -28.83 -18.76
N ILE A 423 -0.22 -28.00 -19.71
CA ILE A 423 -1.57 -27.44 -19.82
C ILE A 423 -2.27 -28.08 -21.02
N ARG A 424 -3.58 -28.33 -20.93
CA ARG A 424 -4.37 -29.01 -21.97
C ARG A 424 -5.57 -28.19 -22.40
N SER A 425 -5.85 -28.18 -23.70
CA SER A 425 -7.02 -27.52 -24.25
C SER A 425 -8.31 -28.08 -23.66
N THR A 426 -9.37 -27.28 -23.65
CA THR A 426 -10.66 -27.66 -23.05
C THR A 426 -11.28 -28.94 -23.64
N ASP A 427 -10.99 -29.25 -24.91
CA ASP A 427 -11.43 -30.49 -25.57
C ASP A 427 -10.47 -31.68 -25.36
N GLY A 428 -9.36 -31.46 -24.67
CA GLY A 428 -8.32 -32.45 -24.36
C GLY A 428 -7.47 -32.90 -25.55
N ARG A 429 -7.64 -32.28 -26.73
CA ARG A 429 -6.95 -32.72 -27.97
C ARG A 429 -5.60 -32.05 -28.17
N SER A 430 -5.37 -30.90 -27.53
CA SER A 430 -4.14 -30.13 -27.64
C SER A 430 -3.50 -29.95 -26.26
N GLU A 431 -2.18 -29.91 -26.22
CA GLU A 431 -1.40 -29.90 -24.98
C GLU A 431 -0.11 -29.11 -25.16
N ALA A 432 0.26 -28.26 -24.20
CA ALA A 432 1.59 -27.69 -24.12
C ALA A 432 2.31 -28.25 -22.88
N VAL A 433 3.41 -28.95 -23.10
CA VAL A 433 4.09 -29.77 -22.09
C VAL A 433 5.56 -29.41 -22.00
N LEU A 434 6.09 -29.24 -20.79
CA LEU A 434 7.53 -29.30 -20.57
C LEU A 434 7.89 -30.76 -20.33
N GLN A 435 8.49 -31.40 -21.31
CA GLN A 435 8.78 -32.83 -21.31
C GLN A 435 9.91 -33.16 -20.32
N ASP A 436 10.03 -34.44 -19.96
CA ASP A 436 11.08 -34.93 -19.04
C ASP A 436 12.50 -34.75 -19.61
N ASP A 437 12.63 -34.66 -20.94
CA ASP A 437 13.89 -34.32 -21.61
C ASP A 437 14.24 -32.82 -21.51
N GLY A 438 13.38 -32.00 -20.91
CA GLY A 438 13.54 -30.56 -20.76
C GLY A 438 13.08 -29.71 -21.94
N ASN A 439 12.49 -30.31 -22.97
CA ASN A 439 11.94 -29.56 -24.09
C ASN A 439 10.49 -29.09 -23.82
N PHE A 440 10.19 -27.82 -24.08
CA PHE A 440 8.80 -27.34 -24.05
C PHE A 440 8.16 -27.47 -25.43
N VAL A 441 7.09 -28.28 -25.54
CA VAL A 441 6.50 -28.69 -26.82
C VAL A 441 4.99 -28.52 -26.79
N VAL A 442 4.42 -28.04 -27.90
CA VAL A 442 2.98 -27.98 -28.14
C VAL A 442 2.58 -29.14 -29.05
N TYR A 443 1.64 -29.96 -28.60
CA TYR A 443 1.01 -31.04 -29.33
C TYR A 443 -0.43 -30.70 -29.68
N SER A 444 -0.90 -31.22 -30.81
CA SER A 444 -2.32 -31.29 -31.15
C SER A 444 -2.63 -32.60 -31.86
N ASN A 445 -3.63 -33.32 -31.35
CA ASN A 445 -3.98 -34.67 -31.76
C ASN A 445 -2.78 -35.63 -31.74
N GLY A 446 -1.95 -35.53 -30.70
CA GLY A 446 -0.74 -36.35 -30.51
C GLY A 446 0.43 -35.99 -31.43
N SER A 447 0.28 -35.03 -32.36
CA SER A 447 1.35 -34.58 -33.24
C SER A 447 1.98 -33.29 -32.74
N ALA A 448 3.31 -33.21 -32.72
CA ALA A 448 4.02 -31.99 -32.33
C ALA A 448 3.76 -30.88 -33.36
N ARG A 449 3.37 -29.69 -32.88
CA ARG A 449 3.05 -28.51 -33.68
C ARG A 449 4.12 -27.43 -33.56
N TRP A 450 4.73 -27.31 -32.39
CA TRP A 450 5.76 -26.31 -32.10
C TRP A 450 6.65 -26.80 -30.95
N SER A 451 7.91 -26.38 -30.93
CA SER A 451 8.88 -26.74 -29.90
C SER A 451 9.80 -25.56 -29.59
N ALA A 452 10.10 -25.34 -28.30
CA ALA A 452 11.02 -24.30 -27.82
C ALA A 452 12.49 -24.63 -28.10
N GLY A 453 12.83 -25.91 -28.33
CA GLY A 453 14.19 -26.34 -28.63
C GLY A 453 15.10 -26.40 -27.40
N THR A 454 14.53 -26.70 -26.23
CA THR A 454 15.23 -26.66 -24.93
C THR A 454 15.64 -28.05 -24.41
N SER A 455 15.60 -29.07 -25.27
CA SER A 455 15.96 -30.45 -24.97
C SER A 455 17.35 -30.56 -24.34
N GLY A 456 17.47 -31.39 -23.30
CA GLY A 456 18.69 -31.69 -22.57
C GLY A 456 19.08 -30.66 -21.50
N ALA A 457 18.41 -29.50 -21.44
CA ALA A 457 18.78 -28.44 -20.51
C ALA A 457 17.60 -27.74 -19.81
N GLY A 458 16.39 -27.76 -20.37
CA GLY A 458 15.23 -27.09 -19.76
C GLY A 458 14.73 -27.79 -18.49
N ASN A 459 14.36 -26.99 -17.50
CA ASN A 459 13.95 -27.46 -16.17
C ASN A 459 12.57 -26.94 -15.78
N ARG A 460 12.28 -25.67 -16.09
CA ARG A 460 10.97 -25.06 -15.86
C ARG A 460 10.64 -24.01 -16.89
N LEU A 461 9.37 -23.88 -17.24
CA LEU A 461 8.80 -22.74 -17.95
C LEU A 461 8.12 -21.84 -16.91
N VAL A 462 8.43 -20.55 -16.89
CA VAL A 462 7.78 -19.58 -16.02
C VAL A 462 7.06 -18.57 -16.88
N MET A 463 5.76 -18.38 -16.65
CA MET A 463 5.04 -17.22 -17.17
C MET A 463 5.27 -16.08 -16.18
N GLN A 464 6.18 -15.18 -16.49
CA GLN A 464 6.65 -14.17 -15.55
C GLN A 464 5.61 -13.07 -15.34
N GLY A 465 5.72 -12.35 -14.22
CA GLY A 465 4.83 -11.24 -13.88
C GLY A 465 4.90 -10.06 -14.85
N ASP A 466 5.97 -9.96 -15.62
CA ASP A 466 6.24 -8.85 -16.53
C ASP A 466 5.66 -9.03 -17.94
N GLY A 467 5.03 -10.16 -18.26
CA GLY A 467 4.62 -10.43 -19.65
C GLY A 467 5.30 -11.62 -20.30
N ASN A 468 6.51 -11.98 -19.87
CA ASN A 468 7.40 -12.85 -20.62
C ASN A 468 7.28 -14.32 -20.18
N ALA A 469 7.16 -15.24 -21.12
CA ALA A 469 7.26 -16.67 -20.84
C ALA A 469 8.69 -17.12 -21.10
N VAL A 470 9.34 -17.76 -20.13
CA VAL A 470 10.75 -18.13 -20.22
C VAL A 470 10.96 -19.58 -19.77
N VAL A 471 11.65 -20.37 -20.60
CA VAL A 471 12.17 -21.69 -20.19
C VAL A 471 13.56 -21.50 -19.61
N TYR A 472 13.76 -21.97 -18.38
CA TYR A 472 15.02 -21.91 -17.65
C TYR A 472 15.69 -23.27 -17.53
N SER A 473 17.02 -23.27 -17.51
CA SER A 473 17.80 -24.40 -17.01
C SER A 473 17.70 -24.55 -15.50
N ALA A 474 18.17 -25.69 -14.97
CA ALA A 474 18.26 -25.91 -13.52
C ALA A 474 19.16 -24.88 -12.81
N SER A 475 20.16 -24.31 -13.52
CA SER A 475 21.03 -23.25 -13.01
C SER A 475 20.44 -21.84 -13.13
N GLY A 476 19.20 -21.70 -13.63
CA GLY A 476 18.53 -20.42 -13.83
C GLY A 476 18.91 -19.66 -15.11
N ARG A 477 19.63 -20.29 -16.05
CA ARG A 477 19.93 -19.69 -17.36
C ARG A 477 18.68 -19.74 -18.25
N ALA A 478 18.31 -18.62 -18.88
CA ALA A 478 17.22 -18.60 -19.85
C ALA A 478 17.64 -19.37 -21.13
N LEU A 479 16.81 -20.29 -21.58
CA LEU A 479 17.04 -21.14 -22.76
C LEU A 479 16.10 -20.78 -23.91
N TRP A 480 14.90 -20.32 -23.61
CA TRP A 480 13.94 -19.79 -24.57
C TRP A 480 13.10 -18.71 -23.89
N GLN A 481 12.66 -17.71 -24.66
CA GLN A 481 11.72 -16.68 -24.19
C GLN A 481 10.73 -16.28 -25.28
N SER A 482 9.52 -15.90 -24.89
CA SER A 482 8.47 -15.44 -25.82
C SER A 482 8.68 -14.03 -26.36
N GLY A 483 9.48 -13.20 -25.69
CA GLY A 483 9.74 -11.81 -26.07
C GLY A 483 8.56 -10.88 -25.77
N THR A 484 7.68 -11.27 -24.85
CA THR A 484 6.45 -10.54 -24.52
C THR A 484 6.57 -9.70 -23.24
N ALA A 485 7.80 -9.40 -22.80
CA ALA A 485 8.05 -8.53 -21.65
C ALA A 485 7.41 -7.14 -21.84
N GLY A 486 6.84 -6.59 -20.77
CA GLY A 486 6.02 -5.37 -20.79
C GLY A 486 4.54 -5.60 -21.12
N THR A 487 4.12 -6.84 -21.40
CA THR A 487 2.71 -7.17 -21.60
C THR A 487 2.01 -7.25 -20.25
N PHE A 488 1.13 -6.29 -19.95
CA PHE A 488 0.38 -6.26 -18.68
C PHE A 488 -0.65 -7.40 -18.57
N GLY A 489 -0.70 -8.04 -17.39
CA GLY A 489 -1.68 -9.07 -17.03
C GLY A 489 -1.72 -10.28 -17.97
N PRO A 490 -0.56 -10.88 -18.33
CA PRO A 490 -0.52 -11.82 -19.42
C PRO A 490 -1.01 -13.22 -19.00
N ARG A 491 -1.63 -13.96 -19.93
CA ARG A 491 -1.95 -15.38 -19.74
C ARG A 491 -1.56 -16.18 -20.97
N MET A 492 -0.98 -17.35 -20.76
CA MET A 492 -0.64 -18.31 -21.81
C MET A 492 -1.76 -19.36 -21.91
N VAL A 493 -2.38 -19.51 -23.08
CA VAL A 493 -3.57 -20.36 -23.28
C VAL A 493 -3.31 -21.33 -24.44
N ILE A 494 -3.47 -22.64 -24.21
CA ILE A 494 -3.49 -23.66 -25.26
C ILE A 494 -4.92 -23.80 -25.82
N GLN A 495 -5.12 -23.42 -27.06
CA GLN A 495 -6.41 -23.46 -27.72
C GLN A 495 -6.72 -24.86 -28.28
N ASN A 496 -8.01 -25.16 -28.48
CA ASN A 496 -8.46 -26.45 -29.00
C ASN A 496 -7.86 -26.78 -30.39
N ASP A 497 -7.53 -25.76 -31.19
CA ASP A 497 -6.90 -25.90 -32.51
C ASP A 497 -5.39 -26.20 -32.47
N GLY A 498 -4.77 -26.25 -31.27
CA GLY A 498 -3.34 -26.49 -31.11
C GLY A 498 -2.47 -25.24 -31.15
N ASN A 499 -3.07 -24.06 -31.10
CA ASN A 499 -2.36 -22.80 -30.96
C ASN A 499 -2.15 -22.43 -29.50
N LEU A 500 -0.90 -22.25 -29.09
CA LEU A 500 -0.54 -21.72 -27.77
C LEU A 500 -0.36 -20.21 -27.90
N VAL A 501 -1.15 -19.43 -27.14
CA VAL A 501 -1.21 -17.97 -27.27
C VAL A 501 -0.91 -17.29 -25.94
N ILE A 502 -0.05 -16.28 -25.95
CA ILE A 502 0.07 -15.34 -24.83
C ILE A 502 -0.83 -14.15 -25.12
N TYR A 503 -1.83 -13.92 -24.28
CA TYR A 503 -2.74 -12.79 -24.35
C TYR A 503 -2.33 -11.68 -23.38
N SER A 504 -2.49 -10.42 -23.79
CA SER A 504 -2.44 -9.27 -22.89
C SER A 504 -3.75 -9.12 -22.08
N VAL A 505 -3.75 -8.18 -21.14
CA VAL A 505 -4.94 -7.79 -20.35
C VAL A 505 -6.16 -7.37 -21.20
N ASP A 506 -5.94 -6.91 -22.43
CA ASP A 506 -6.98 -6.49 -23.39
C ASP A 506 -7.33 -7.59 -24.40
N ASP A 507 -6.97 -8.85 -24.12
CA ASP A 507 -7.19 -10.01 -25.00
C ASP A 507 -6.53 -9.92 -26.38
N ARG A 508 -5.50 -9.08 -26.51
CA ARG A 508 -4.65 -9.05 -27.71
C ARG A 508 -3.60 -10.14 -27.61
N ALA A 509 -3.45 -10.93 -28.67
CA ALA A 509 -2.40 -11.93 -28.75
C ALA A 509 -1.03 -11.23 -28.90
N ALA A 510 -0.19 -11.34 -27.88
CA ALA A 510 1.19 -10.84 -27.86
C ALA A 510 2.17 -11.84 -28.51
N TRP A 511 1.87 -13.14 -28.43
CA TRP A 511 2.65 -14.21 -29.06
C TRP A 511 1.76 -15.42 -29.36
N GLN A 512 2.06 -16.18 -30.42
CA GLN A 512 1.33 -17.39 -30.82
C GLN A 512 2.28 -18.46 -31.37
N SER A 513 2.01 -19.75 -31.09
CA SER A 513 2.86 -20.86 -31.56
C SER A 513 2.62 -21.27 -33.00
N ASN A 514 1.52 -20.82 -33.63
CA ASN A 514 1.15 -21.18 -35.01
C ASN A 514 1.50 -20.11 -36.07
N GLN A 515 2.14 -19.02 -35.67
CA GLN A 515 2.74 -18.04 -36.60
C GLN A 515 4.27 -18.20 -36.55
N PRO A 516 5.00 -17.97 -37.65
CA PRO A 516 6.41 -17.66 -37.53
C PRO A 516 6.50 -16.42 -36.64
N ALA A 517 7.36 -16.45 -35.62
CA ALA A 517 7.60 -15.28 -34.78
C ALA A 517 7.75 -14.03 -35.67
N PRO A 518 7.23 -12.84 -35.28
CA PRO A 518 7.73 -11.63 -35.88
C PRO A 518 9.25 -11.71 -35.76
N ALA A 519 9.96 -11.58 -36.88
CA ALA A 519 11.41 -11.55 -36.84
C ALA A 519 11.82 -10.58 -35.73
N PRO A 520 12.75 -10.94 -34.83
CA PRO A 520 13.29 -9.97 -33.90
C PRO A 520 13.65 -8.75 -34.74
N ALA A 521 13.21 -7.55 -34.31
CA ALA A 521 13.59 -6.32 -34.98
C ALA A 521 15.09 -6.44 -35.29
N PRO A 522 15.51 -6.30 -36.56
CA PRO A 522 16.91 -6.54 -36.91
C PRO A 522 17.73 -5.71 -35.96
N ILE A 523 18.48 -6.39 -35.09
CA ILE A 523 19.47 -5.75 -34.26
C ILE A 523 20.43 -5.14 -35.27
N GLY A 524 20.30 -3.84 -35.51
CA GLY A 524 21.23 -3.12 -36.36
C GLY A 524 22.62 -3.34 -35.79
N ASN A 525 23.63 -3.45 -36.65
CA ASN A 525 25.01 -3.49 -36.18
C ASN A 525 25.22 -2.27 -35.27
N PRO A 526 25.47 -2.46 -33.95
CA PRO A 526 25.56 -1.35 -33.02
C PRO A 526 26.81 -0.50 -33.24
N GLY A 527 27.73 -0.93 -34.10
CA GLY A 527 28.99 -0.24 -34.35
C GLY A 527 29.79 -0.05 -33.05
N ASP A 528 30.50 1.06 -32.95
CA ASP A 528 31.34 1.38 -31.78
C ASP A 528 30.56 2.17 -30.71
N ALA A 529 29.27 1.87 -30.53
CA ALA A 529 28.38 2.59 -29.62
C ALA A 529 28.72 2.41 -28.12
N VAL A 530 29.58 1.44 -27.81
CA VAL A 530 30.03 1.13 -26.44
C VAL A 530 31.53 0.84 -26.46
N ASN A 531 32.14 0.72 -25.28
CA ASN A 531 33.49 0.23 -25.04
C ASN A 531 33.54 -0.44 -23.65
N CYS A 532 34.68 -1.00 -23.23
CA CYS A 532 34.78 -1.70 -21.94
C CYS A 532 34.40 -0.81 -20.73
N ASP A 533 34.69 0.49 -20.78
CA ASP A 533 34.34 1.49 -19.75
C ASP A 533 32.82 1.73 -19.63
N SER A 534 32.04 1.30 -20.63
CA SER A 534 30.59 1.45 -20.67
C SER A 534 29.85 0.44 -19.78
N PHE A 535 30.57 -0.49 -19.17
CA PHE A 535 30.00 -1.60 -18.39
C PHE A 535 30.52 -1.56 -16.95
N GLY A 536 29.65 -1.93 -16.00
CA GLY A 536 30.02 -2.02 -14.59
C GLY A 536 30.76 -3.31 -14.21
N SER A 537 30.82 -4.30 -15.10
CA SER A 537 31.52 -5.56 -14.91
C SER A 537 31.80 -6.29 -16.23
N GLN A 538 32.73 -7.26 -16.18
CA GLN A 538 33.06 -8.15 -17.30
C GLN A 538 31.85 -9.00 -17.73
N ALA A 539 31.04 -9.45 -16.78
CA ALA A 539 29.84 -10.23 -17.08
C ALA A 539 28.81 -9.41 -17.88
N ASP A 540 28.67 -8.11 -17.58
CA ASP A 540 27.77 -7.23 -18.32
C ASP A 540 28.26 -6.95 -19.74
N ALA A 541 29.58 -6.77 -19.91
CA ALA A 541 30.22 -6.66 -21.22
C ALA A 541 30.04 -7.95 -22.04
N GLN A 542 30.18 -9.11 -21.41
CA GLN A 542 29.98 -10.42 -22.04
C GLN A 542 28.54 -10.62 -22.53
N VAL A 543 27.55 -10.24 -21.72
CA VAL A 543 26.12 -10.32 -22.10
C VAL A 543 25.83 -9.42 -23.31
N TRP A 544 26.45 -8.25 -23.38
CA TRP A 544 26.33 -7.36 -24.54
C TRP A 544 27.04 -7.94 -25.76
N PHE A 545 28.27 -8.44 -25.61
CA PHE A 545 29.05 -9.05 -26.68
C PHE A 545 28.34 -10.26 -27.28
N ASP A 546 27.87 -11.19 -26.44
CA ASP A 546 27.15 -12.40 -26.90
C ASP A 546 25.84 -12.06 -27.63
N ARG A 547 25.20 -10.93 -27.28
CA ARG A 547 24.01 -10.43 -27.98
C ARG A 547 24.30 -9.96 -29.41
N TYR A 548 25.48 -9.42 -29.69
CA TYR A 548 25.85 -8.83 -30.99
C TYR A 548 26.97 -9.57 -31.74
N ARG A 549 27.47 -10.66 -31.18
CA ARG A 549 28.56 -11.52 -31.71
C ARG A 549 28.35 -11.99 -33.16
N ALA A 550 27.11 -12.07 -33.60
CA ALA A 550 26.76 -12.38 -34.99
C ALA A 550 27.30 -11.35 -36.00
N PHE A 551 27.65 -10.14 -35.55
CA PHE A 551 28.29 -9.08 -36.34
C PHE A 551 29.83 -9.06 -36.22
N GLY A 552 30.43 -10.07 -35.56
CA GLY A 552 31.86 -10.12 -35.27
C GLY A 552 32.15 -9.60 -33.86
N ASP A 553 33.07 -8.64 -33.77
CA ASP A 553 33.43 -7.94 -32.52
C ASP A 553 33.05 -6.44 -32.63
N PRO A 554 31.74 -6.11 -32.63
CA PRO A 554 31.30 -4.73 -32.60
C PRO A 554 31.78 -4.08 -31.30
N ALA A 555 32.23 -2.82 -31.37
CA ALA A 555 32.84 -2.08 -30.26
C ALA A 555 34.23 -2.57 -29.79
N VAL A 556 34.84 -3.55 -30.46
CA VAL A 556 36.21 -4.02 -30.20
C VAL A 556 36.41 -4.45 -28.74
N LEU A 557 35.46 -5.24 -28.23
CA LEU A 557 35.42 -5.67 -26.83
C LEU A 557 36.23 -6.94 -26.61
N ASP A 558 36.45 -7.76 -27.64
CA ASP A 558 37.20 -9.03 -27.62
C ASP A 558 38.45 -8.91 -28.53
N ARG A 559 39.50 -8.29 -27.99
CA ARG A 559 40.68 -7.91 -28.77
C ARG A 559 41.54 -9.09 -29.19
N ASP A 560 41.64 -10.10 -28.34
CA ASP A 560 42.45 -11.29 -28.59
C ASP A 560 41.67 -12.39 -29.34
N LYS A 561 40.35 -12.21 -29.48
CA LYS A 561 39.41 -13.07 -30.23
C LYS A 561 39.27 -14.45 -29.62
N ASP A 562 39.47 -14.55 -28.32
CA ASP A 562 39.26 -15.80 -27.58
C ASP A 562 37.77 -16.03 -27.26
N GLY A 563 36.95 -15.00 -27.48
CA GLY A 563 35.51 -15.06 -27.31
C GLY A 563 35.01 -14.54 -25.96
N ILE A 564 35.89 -13.95 -25.16
CA ILE A 564 35.61 -13.31 -23.90
C ILE A 564 35.73 -11.79 -24.13
N ALA A 565 34.75 -11.02 -23.67
CA ALA A 565 34.78 -9.57 -23.83
C ALA A 565 35.38 -8.89 -22.61
N CYS A 566 36.28 -7.93 -22.84
CA CYS A 566 36.88 -7.03 -21.86
C CYS A 566 37.56 -7.75 -20.67
N GLU A 567 38.09 -8.93 -20.93
CA GLU A 567 38.84 -9.83 -20.05
C GLU A 567 40.08 -9.16 -19.43
N ASP A 568 40.75 -8.31 -20.21
CA ASP A 568 41.92 -7.55 -19.80
C ASP A 568 41.58 -6.15 -19.23
N TYR A 569 40.29 -5.78 -19.17
CA TYR A 569 39.86 -4.46 -18.71
C TYR A 569 39.68 -4.42 -17.19
N ARG A 570 40.18 -3.35 -16.57
CA ARG A 570 40.07 -3.14 -15.12
C ARG A 570 38.89 -2.19 -14.82
N TYR A 571 37.77 -2.80 -14.46
CA TYR A 571 36.52 -2.15 -14.07
C TYR A 571 36.66 -1.23 -12.84
#